data_AF-A0A7Z9H4H5-F1
#
_entry.id   AF-A0A7Z9H4H5-F1
#
_cell.length_a   1.000
_cell.length_b   1.000
_cell.length_c   1.000
_cell.angle_alpha   90.00
_cell.angle_beta   90.00
_cell.angle_gamma   90.00
#
_symmetry.space_group_name_H-M   'P 1'
#
loop_
_entity.id
_entity.type
_entity.pdbx_description
1 polymer ?
#
loop_
_entity_poly.entity_id
_entity_poly.type
_entity_poly.pdbx_seq_one_letter_code
_entity_poly.pdbx_strand_id
1 'polypeptide(L)'
;MKVSSCFLLLLFLVSDDPLQQVERQLILRPAAQGWGVAAAEDVLRVLTSSATALWQAAGKPQLPVIEVSSSGGPIVLHRRGPEGEIRVRLATKDRYWCQYAYQFAHEMGHILCSFDDEAGPNEWFEESLC
;
A
#
# COMPACT_ATOMS: atom_id res chain seq x y z
N MET A 1 -24.20 31.41 53.83
CA MET A 1 -25.26 30.71 53.07
C MET A 1 -25.87 31.73 52.11
N LYS A 2 -25.84 31.67 50.78
CA LYS A 2 -25.35 30.71 49.77
C LYS A 2 -24.66 31.55 48.68
N VAL A 3 -23.54 31.03 48.17
CA VAL A 3 -22.78 31.59 47.04
C VAL A 3 -23.32 30.96 45.76
N SER A 4 -23.16 31.68 44.65
CA SER A 4 -22.91 31.15 43.30
C SER A 4 -24.13 30.85 42.41
N SER A 5 -24.38 31.74 41.46
CA SER A 5 -24.81 31.38 40.10
C SER A 5 -24.62 32.56 39.16
N CYS A 6 -23.69 32.44 38.21
CA CYS A 6 -23.90 32.73 36.79
C CYS A 6 -22.59 32.46 36.04
N PHE A 7 -22.42 31.16 35.79
CA PHE A 7 -21.77 30.52 34.65
C PHE A 7 -21.11 31.48 33.63
N LEU A 8 -19.79 31.65 33.79
CA LEU A 8 -18.90 32.02 32.70
C LEU A 8 -18.73 30.73 31.87
N LEU A 9 -19.44 30.58 30.74
CA LEU A 9 -19.07 29.56 29.76
C LEU A 9 -18.50 30.25 28.51
N LEU A 10 -17.17 30.25 28.53
CA LEU A 10 -16.25 30.59 27.46
C LEU A 10 -16.66 29.90 26.15
N LEU A 11 -16.40 30.61 25.05
CA LEU A 11 -16.39 30.15 23.66
C LEU A 11 -16.19 28.63 23.53
N PHE A 12 -17.11 27.99 22.78
CA PHE A 12 -16.77 26.81 21.99
C PHE A 12 -15.74 27.22 20.92
N LEU A 13 -14.47 27.32 21.31
CA LEU A 13 -13.40 27.00 20.39
C LEU A 13 -13.38 25.48 20.35
N VAL A 14 -13.90 24.93 19.25
CA VAL A 14 -13.58 23.58 18.81
C VAL A 14 -12.05 23.54 18.69
N SER A 15 -11.37 23.14 19.76
CA SER A 15 -10.00 22.67 19.67
C SER A 15 -10.07 21.28 19.07
N ASP A 16 -10.21 21.22 17.74
CA ASP A 16 -9.79 20.09 16.95
C ASP A 16 -8.25 20.07 17.00
N ASP A 17 -7.68 19.50 18.06
CA ASP A 17 -6.28 19.12 18.05
C ASP A 17 -6.07 17.81 18.79
N PRO A 18 -6.04 16.70 18.02
CA PRO A 18 -5.14 15.63 18.37
C PRO A 18 -4.48 15.08 17.09
N LEU A 19 -3.20 15.40 16.92
CA LEU A 19 -2.32 14.85 15.88
C LEU A 19 -2.60 15.41 14.49
N GLN A 20 -1.70 16.27 14.01
CA GLN A 20 -1.39 16.37 12.58
C GLN A 20 -1.35 14.95 12.02
N GLN A 21 -2.41 14.53 11.32
CA GLN A 21 -2.36 13.31 10.52
C GLN A 21 -1.33 13.60 9.44
N VAL A 22 -0.08 13.19 9.67
CA VAL A 22 0.91 13.11 8.60
C VAL A 22 0.24 12.28 7.53
N GLU A 23 -0.08 12.92 6.41
CA GLU A 23 -0.76 12.29 5.30
C GLU A 23 0.11 11.11 4.86
N ARG A 24 -0.30 9.90 5.24
CA ARG A 24 0.43 8.69 4.86
C ARG A 24 0.32 8.56 3.36
N GLN A 25 1.43 8.29 2.70
CA GLN A 25 1.48 8.16 1.25
C GLN A 25 1.87 6.73 0.88
N LEU A 26 1.17 6.18 -0.12
CA LEU A 26 1.57 4.96 -0.80
C LEU A 26 2.54 5.34 -1.93
N ILE A 27 3.82 4.99 -1.77
CA ILE A 27 4.86 5.34 -2.74
C ILE A 27 5.24 4.09 -3.53
N LEU A 28 4.88 4.08 -4.82
CA LEU A 28 5.21 3.01 -5.75
C LEU A 28 6.32 3.46 -6.71
N ARG A 29 7.32 2.62 -6.92
CA ARG A 29 8.46 2.88 -7.81
C ARG A 29 8.64 1.73 -8.79
N PRO A 30 8.02 1.77 -9.98
CA PRO A 30 8.33 0.80 -11.02
C PRO A 30 9.77 0.98 -11.49
N ALA A 31 10.42 -0.13 -11.87
CA ALA A 31 11.72 -0.12 -12.51
C ALA A 31 11.70 0.80 -13.74
N ALA A 32 12.80 1.50 -14.00
CA ALA A 32 12.89 2.43 -15.14
C ALA A 32 12.77 1.72 -16.52
N GLN A 33 13.03 0.41 -16.57
CA GLN A 33 13.06 -0.39 -17.79
C GLN A 33 12.58 -1.82 -17.52
N GLY A 34 12.39 -2.59 -18.60
CA GLY A 34 11.99 -4.01 -18.52
C GLY A 34 10.50 -4.27 -18.76
N TRP A 35 9.70 -3.24 -19.04
CA TRP A 35 8.26 -3.34 -19.29
C TRP A 35 7.87 -3.64 -20.74
N GLY A 36 8.82 -4.03 -21.60
CA GLY A 36 8.57 -4.23 -23.02
C GLY A 36 8.19 -2.91 -23.72
N VAL A 37 7.06 -2.89 -24.43
CA VAL A 37 6.57 -1.68 -25.12
C VAL A 37 5.73 -0.73 -24.24
N ALA A 38 5.52 -1.07 -22.97
CA ALA A 38 4.82 -0.20 -22.02
C ALA A 38 5.74 0.87 -21.45
N ALA A 39 5.21 2.09 -21.33
CA ALA A 39 5.87 3.18 -20.62
C ALA A 39 5.81 2.94 -19.11
N ALA A 40 6.89 3.22 -18.38
CA ALA A 40 6.95 3.03 -16.92
C ALA A 40 5.92 3.91 -16.19
N GLU A 41 5.57 5.06 -16.76
CA GLU A 41 4.55 5.98 -16.24
C GLU A 41 3.14 5.38 -16.33
N ASP A 42 2.83 4.67 -17.42
CA ASP A 42 1.55 3.98 -17.57
C ASP A 42 1.46 2.79 -16.61
N VAL A 43 2.58 2.05 -16.46
CA VAL A 43 2.69 1.00 -15.45
C VAL A 43 2.42 1.57 -14.06
N LEU A 44 3.08 2.68 -13.68
CA LEU A 44 2.85 3.34 -12.39
C LEU A 44 1.37 3.68 -12.17
N ARG A 45 0.68 4.20 -13.18
CA ARG A 45 -0.75 4.55 -13.08
C ARG A 45 -1.61 3.32 -12.83
N VAL A 46 -1.37 2.22 -13.54
CA VAL A 46 -2.11 0.97 -13.35
C VAL A 46 -1.87 0.41 -11.94
N LEU A 47 -0.61 0.31 -11.52
CA LEU A 47 -0.24 -0.19 -10.19
C LEU A 47 -0.88 0.65 -9.08
N THR A 48 -0.80 1.98 -9.21
CA THR A 48 -1.41 2.93 -8.27
C THR A 48 -2.92 2.73 -8.20
N SER A 49 -3.59 2.60 -9.35
CA SER A 49 -5.03 2.35 -9.42
C SER A 49 -5.42 1.03 -8.74
N SER A 50 -4.66 -0.05 -8.93
CA SER A 50 -4.97 -1.35 -8.33
C SER A 50 -4.73 -1.40 -6.82
N ALA A 51 -3.72 -0.68 -6.30
CA ALA A 51 -3.38 -0.76 -4.88
C ALA A 51 -4.10 0.27 -3.99
N THR A 52 -4.48 1.43 -4.53
CA THR A 52 -5.00 2.54 -3.71
C THR A 52 -6.26 2.14 -2.93
N ALA A 53 -7.21 1.44 -3.57
CA ALA A 53 -8.44 1.02 -2.90
C ALA A 53 -8.16 0.01 -1.78
N LEU A 54 -7.28 -0.96 -2.02
CA LEU A 54 -6.88 -1.97 -1.03
C LEU A 54 -6.18 -1.32 0.17
N TRP A 55 -5.20 -0.45 -0.10
CA TRP A 55 -4.46 0.28 0.92
C TRP A 55 -5.37 1.19 1.77
N GLN A 56 -6.34 1.87 1.13
CA GLN A 56 -7.34 2.66 1.83
C GLN A 56 -8.25 1.80 2.70
N ALA A 57 -8.73 0.67 2.19
CA ALA A 57 -9.58 -0.26 2.93
C ALA A 57 -8.86 -0.87 4.13
N ALA A 58 -7.55 -1.11 4.03
CA ALA A 58 -6.69 -1.54 5.13
C ALA A 58 -6.37 -0.44 6.16
N GLY A 59 -6.99 0.74 6.07
CA GLY A 59 -6.79 1.83 7.02
C GLY A 59 -5.55 2.68 6.76
N LYS A 60 -5.04 2.70 5.52
CA LYS A 60 -3.86 3.46 5.10
C LYS A 60 -2.64 3.20 5.99
N PRO A 61 -2.17 1.94 6.12
CA PRO A 61 -0.98 1.65 6.90
C PRO A 61 0.24 2.42 6.35
N GLN A 62 1.16 2.79 7.23
CA GLN A 62 2.45 3.33 6.78
C GLN A 62 3.25 2.18 6.16
N LEU A 63 3.64 2.32 4.90
CA LEU A 63 4.45 1.34 4.18
C LEU A 63 5.79 1.97 3.78
N PRO A 64 6.88 1.18 3.70
CA PRO A 64 8.07 1.57 2.95
C PRO A 64 7.74 1.80 1.47
N VAL A 65 8.69 2.36 0.73
CA VAL A 65 8.57 2.40 -0.74
C VAL A 65 8.44 0.98 -1.29
N ILE A 66 7.54 0.80 -2.26
CA ILE A 66 7.35 -0.47 -2.95
C ILE A 66 7.99 -0.37 -4.33
N GLU A 67 9.08 -1.10 -4.54
CA GLU A 67 9.73 -1.21 -5.83
C GLU A 67 9.15 -2.36 -6.65
N VAL A 68 8.75 -2.09 -7.90
CA VAL A 68 8.07 -3.07 -8.74
C VAL A 68 8.87 -3.32 -10.01
N SER A 69 9.08 -4.59 -10.38
CA SER A 69 9.84 -4.97 -11.58
C SER A 69 9.17 -6.09 -12.36
N SER A 70 9.34 -6.13 -13.67
CA SER A 70 8.89 -7.24 -14.52
C SER A 70 9.99 -8.31 -14.65
N SER A 71 10.12 -9.20 -13.67
CA SER A 71 11.07 -10.32 -13.75
C SER A 71 10.73 -11.46 -12.79
N GLY A 72 10.72 -12.71 -13.27
CA GLY A 72 10.81 -13.89 -12.39
C GLY A 72 9.56 -14.30 -11.61
N GLY A 73 8.36 -13.91 -12.03
CA GLY A 73 7.10 -14.31 -11.38
C GLY A 73 6.38 -13.14 -10.69
N PRO A 74 5.04 -13.19 -10.53
CA PRO A 74 4.40 -12.39 -9.50
C PRO A 74 4.87 -12.91 -8.14
N ILE A 75 5.54 -12.05 -7.36
CA ILE A 75 5.96 -12.35 -5.99
C ILE A 75 6.38 -11.08 -5.25
N VAL A 76 5.95 -10.94 -4.00
CA VAL A 76 6.55 -10.03 -3.02
C VAL A 76 7.75 -10.71 -2.35
N LEU A 77 8.92 -10.07 -2.42
CA LEU A 77 10.15 -10.63 -1.86
C LEU A 77 10.27 -10.32 -0.36
N HIS A 78 10.55 -11.35 0.44
CA HIS A 78 10.89 -11.19 1.87
C HIS A 78 12.12 -10.29 2.07
N ARG A 79 13.14 -10.47 1.22
CA ARG A 79 14.34 -9.64 1.26
C ARG A 79 14.01 -8.21 0.80
N ARG A 80 14.15 -7.25 1.72
CA ARG A 80 14.03 -5.80 1.47
C ARG A 80 15.11 -5.26 0.51
N GLY A 81 14.86 -4.08 -0.04
CA GLY A 81 15.85 -3.27 -0.76
C GLY A 81 16.90 -2.66 0.18
N PRO A 82 17.97 -2.05 -0.36
CA PRO A 82 19.06 -1.46 0.44
C PRO A 82 18.60 -0.41 1.45
N GLU A 83 17.54 0.34 1.14
CA GLU A 83 16.98 1.37 2.01
C GLU A 83 15.70 0.88 2.73
N GLY A 84 15.47 -0.43 2.78
CA GLY A 84 14.32 -1.04 3.42
C GLY A 84 13.07 -1.11 2.55
N GLU A 85 13.19 -0.96 1.23
CA GLU A 85 12.06 -1.05 0.31
C GLU A 85 11.44 -2.45 0.29
N ILE A 86 10.12 -2.49 0.13
CA ILE A 86 9.43 -3.72 -0.27
C ILE A 86 9.70 -3.93 -1.75
N ARG A 87 9.97 -5.16 -2.18
CA ARG A 87 10.26 -5.46 -3.58
C ARG A 87 9.23 -6.44 -4.12
N VAL A 88 8.57 -6.04 -5.20
CA VAL A 88 7.58 -6.83 -5.91
C VAL A 88 8.09 -7.14 -7.31
N ARG A 89 7.91 -8.38 -7.72
CA ARG A 89 8.13 -8.84 -9.08
C ARG A 89 6.79 -9.15 -9.70
N LEU A 90 6.68 -8.92 -11.00
CA LEU A 90 5.52 -9.27 -11.81
C LEU A 90 6.00 -10.12 -13.00
N ALA A 91 5.16 -11.04 -13.46
CA ALA A 91 5.33 -11.79 -14.70
C ALA A 91 4.44 -11.23 -15.80
N THR A 92 4.55 -9.93 -16.07
CA THR A 92 3.84 -9.26 -17.15
C THR A 92 4.69 -8.14 -17.74
N LYS A 93 4.48 -7.88 -19.02
CA LYS A 93 5.16 -6.84 -19.81
C LYS A 93 4.20 -6.28 -20.85
N ASP A 94 4.66 -5.35 -21.67
CA ASP A 94 3.87 -4.76 -22.74
C ASP A 94 2.55 -4.18 -22.22
N ARG A 95 1.50 -4.13 -23.05
CA ARG A 95 0.24 -3.48 -22.69
C ARG A 95 -0.80 -4.43 -22.09
N TYR A 96 -0.38 -5.52 -21.44
CA TYR A 96 -1.28 -6.49 -20.81
C TYR A 96 -1.84 -5.98 -19.47
N TRP A 97 -2.51 -4.82 -19.48
CA TRP A 97 -2.91 -4.07 -18.28
C TRP A 97 -3.72 -4.86 -17.25
N CYS A 98 -4.55 -5.80 -17.70
CA CYS A 98 -5.29 -6.68 -16.80
C CYS A 98 -4.35 -7.56 -15.95
N GLN A 99 -3.22 -8.02 -16.51
CA GLN A 99 -2.23 -8.81 -15.77
C GLN A 99 -1.49 -7.96 -14.75
N TYR A 100 -1.15 -6.70 -15.07
CA TYR A 100 -0.54 -5.77 -14.12
C TYR A 100 -1.47 -5.54 -12.92
N ALA A 101 -2.74 -5.23 -13.19
CA ALA A 101 -3.72 -4.97 -12.15
C ALA A 101 -3.93 -6.20 -11.26
N TYR A 102 -4.15 -7.38 -11.87
CA TYR A 102 -4.38 -8.62 -11.12
C TYR A 102 -3.15 -9.01 -10.29
N GLN A 103 -1.99 -9.16 -10.93
CA GLN A 103 -0.78 -9.62 -10.24
C GLN A 103 -0.39 -8.63 -9.13
N PHE A 104 -0.40 -7.33 -9.39
CA PHE A 104 0.00 -6.38 -8.35
C PHE A 104 -1.01 -6.24 -7.22
N ALA A 105 -2.32 -6.34 -7.50
CA ALA A 105 -3.33 -6.35 -6.44
C ALA A 105 -3.17 -7.56 -5.51
N HIS A 106 -2.89 -8.73 -6.09
CA HIS A 106 -2.60 -9.96 -5.34
C HIS A 106 -1.37 -9.78 -4.43
N GLU A 107 -0.24 -9.31 -4.96
CA GLU A 107 0.96 -9.03 -4.15
C GLU A 107 0.74 -7.93 -3.10
N MET A 108 -0.11 -6.95 -3.39
CA MET A 108 -0.52 -5.93 -2.43
C MET A 108 -1.30 -6.55 -1.26
N GLY A 109 -2.11 -7.58 -1.51
CA GLY A 109 -2.77 -8.39 -0.49
C GLY A 109 -1.78 -8.93 0.52
N HIS A 110 -0.76 -9.66 0.05
CA HIS A 110 0.32 -10.16 0.89
C HIS A 110 1.02 -9.04 1.69
N ILE A 111 1.30 -7.90 1.06
CA ILE A 111 1.91 -6.74 1.75
C ILE A 111 1.07 -6.26 2.93
N LEU A 112 -0.25 -6.14 2.73
CA LEU A 112 -1.19 -5.67 3.74
C LEU A 112 -1.43 -6.71 4.85
N CYS A 113 -1.24 -7.99 4.54
CA CYS A 113 -1.34 -9.11 5.47
C CYS A 113 0.00 -9.50 6.14
N SER A 114 1.01 -8.63 6.04
CA SER A 114 2.32 -8.75 6.71
C SER A 114 3.27 -9.83 6.17
N PHE A 115 3.02 -10.40 4.99
CA PHE A 115 3.86 -11.36 4.24
C PHE A 115 5.13 -11.84 4.96
N ASP A 116 5.04 -13.03 5.56
CA ASP A 116 6.11 -13.63 6.34
C ASP A 116 6.89 -14.67 5.53
N ASP A 117 8.13 -14.95 5.93
CA ASP A 117 9.01 -15.95 5.31
C ASP A 117 8.69 -17.39 5.74
N GLU A 118 7.80 -17.56 6.73
CA GLU A 118 7.43 -18.88 7.22
C GLU A 118 6.20 -19.42 6.49
N ALA A 119 6.42 -20.52 5.75
CA ALA A 119 5.35 -21.23 5.09
C ALA A 119 4.39 -21.87 6.12
N GLY A 120 3.25 -21.20 6.32
CA GLY A 120 2.22 -21.64 7.25
C GLY A 120 1.33 -22.74 6.66
N PRO A 121 0.68 -23.58 7.48
CA PRO A 121 -0.25 -24.61 6.99
C PRO A 121 -1.50 -24.05 6.29
N ASN A 122 -1.69 -22.73 6.31
CA ASN A 122 -2.86 -22.03 5.77
C ASN A 122 -2.52 -21.12 4.57
N GLU A 123 -1.34 -21.23 3.96
CA GLU A 123 -1.00 -20.45 2.76
C GLU A 123 -2.04 -20.59 1.66
N TRP A 124 -2.55 -21.81 1.43
CA TRP A 124 -3.61 -22.04 0.44
C TRP A 124 -4.84 -21.15 0.65
N PHE A 125 -5.15 -20.80 1.91
CA PHE A 125 -6.28 -19.95 2.25
C PHE A 125 -5.95 -18.47 2.01
N GLU A 126 -4.74 -18.03 2.34
CA GLU A 126 -4.25 -16.68 2.04
C GLU A 126 -4.25 -16.41 0.52
N GLU A 127 -3.70 -17.35 -0.25
CA GLU A 127 -3.68 -17.32 -1.72
C GLU A 127 -5.08 -17.32 -2.34
N SER A 128 -6.06 -17.96 -1.68
CA SER A 128 -7.46 -17.98 -2.15
C SER A 128 -8.21 -16.68 -1.90
N LEU A 129 -7.74 -15.86 -0.95
CA LEU A 129 -8.33 -14.56 -0.63
C LEU A 129 -7.72 -13.40 -1.44
N CYS A 130 -6.49 -13.57 -1.94
CA CYS A 130 -5.74 -12.56 -2.68
C CYS A 130 -6.08 -12.51 -4.19
#